data_AF-A0A6P0JR87-F1
#
_entry.id   AF-A0A6P0JR87-F1
#
_cell.length_a   1.000
_cell.length_b   1.000
_cell.length_c   1.000
_cell.angle_alpha   90.00
_cell.angle_beta   90.00
_cell.angle_gamma   90.00
#
_symmetry.space_group_name_H-M   'P 1'
#
loop_
_entity.id
_entity.type
_entity.pdbx_description
1 polymer ?
#
loop_
_entity_poly.entity_id
_entity_poly.type
_entity_poly.pdbx_seq_one_letter_code
_entity_poly.pdbx_strand_id
1 'polypeptide(L)'
;MTKFVIGLCLGLVLLVIPFNQFHASPLENLQTLTVQLDGRKKPLDAVAKETVTQIHGRSTYQTQAGEKLDYLHTYLSLWFNDRDWNDEPFILFNYRPLKEQIGLDVERKYFSFAELMRSGLGSVVQQARQKDLNDLDLNRDEREALTIEDRLALMMQTVSNDNLPLVPHPTDRKGTWACFTPTQV
;
A
#
# COMPACT_ATOMS: atom_id res chain seq x y z
N MET A 1 -41.88 -37.19 15.75
CA MET A 1 -41.36 -37.23 14.36
C MET A 1 -40.62 -35.95 13.95
N THR A 2 -41.10 -34.76 14.30
CA THR A 2 -40.51 -33.45 13.95
C THR A 2 -39.07 -33.22 14.42
N LYS A 3 -38.69 -33.71 15.60
CA LYS A 3 -37.30 -33.58 16.12
C LYS A 3 -36.27 -34.39 15.33
N PHE A 4 -36.69 -35.49 14.69
CA PHE A 4 -35.82 -36.35 13.89
C PHE A 4 -35.53 -35.74 12.51
N VAL A 5 -36.53 -35.07 11.92
CA VAL A 5 -36.39 -34.37 10.64
C VAL A 5 -35.46 -33.16 10.75
N ILE A 6 -35.52 -32.41 11.86
CA ILE A 6 -34.63 -31.26 12.09
C ILE A 6 -33.18 -31.71 12.27
N GLY A 7 -32.94 -32.81 12.99
CA GLY A 7 -31.60 -33.38 13.15
C GLY A 7 -31.01 -33.90 11.84
N LEU A 8 -31.84 -34.52 11.00
CA LEU A 8 -31.46 -34.99 9.66
C LEU A 8 -31.13 -33.81 8.72
N CYS A 9 -31.93 -32.73 8.76
CA CYS A 9 -31.67 -31.53 7.98
C CYS A 9 -30.40 -30.79 8.42
N LEU A 10 -30.11 -30.70 9.73
CA LEU A 10 -28.89 -30.07 10.22
C LEU A 10 -27.62 -30.86 9.84
N GLY A 11 -27.68 -32.19 9.90
CA GLY A 11 -26.59 -33.06 9.48
C GLY A 11 -26.34 -33.01 7.97
N LEU A 12 -27.39 -32.86 7.16
CA LEU A 12 -27.25 -32.72 5.71
C LEU A 12 -26.65 -31.36 5.33
N VAL A 13 -27.04 -30.27 5.99
CA VAL A 13 -26.50 -28.91 5.72
C VAL A 13 -24.99 -28.84 6.02
N LEU A 14 -24.50 -29.56 7.03
CA LEU A 14 -23.06 -29.63 7.36
C LEU A 14 -22.25 -30.44 6.34
N LEU A 15 -22.88 -31.32 5.56
CA LEU A 15 -22.22 -32.17 4.56
C LEU A 15 -22.08 -31.47 3.19
N VAL A 16 -22.81 -30.37 2.97
CA VAL A 16 -22.74 -29.56 1.73
C VAL A 16 -21.88 -28.30 1.91
N ILE A 17 -21.27 -28.07 3.08
CA ILE A 17 -20.29 -27.00 3.23
C ILE A 17 -19.00 -27.49 2.55
N PRO A 18 -18.57 -26.88 1.43
CA PRO A 18 -17.27 -27.21 0.87
C PRO A 18 -16.23 -26.82 1.92
N PHE A 19 -15.61 -27.82 2.54
CA PHE A 19 -14.44 -27.62 3.40
C PHE A 19 -13.39 -26.92 2.55
N ASN A 20 -13.23 -25.62 2.81
CA ASN A 20 -12.22 -24.70 2.32
C ASN A 20 -11.40 -25.19 1.12
N GLN A 21 -11.73 -24.68 -0.06
CA GLN A 21 -10.74 -24.57 -1.11
C GLN A 21 -9.72 -23.50 -0.69
N PHE A 22 -8.78 -23.87 0.19
CA PHE A 22 -7.55 -23.11 0.38
C PHE A 22 -6.74 -23.24 -0.91
N HIS A 23 -7.09 -22.46 -1.92
CA HIS A 23 -6.21 -22.24 -3.06
C HIS A 23 -5.02 -21.45 -2.53
N ALA A 24 -3.83 -22.04 -2.59
CA ALA A 24 -2.59 -21.29 -2.46
C ALA A 24 -2.68 -20.11 -3.43
N SER A 25 -2.46 -18.89 -2.94
CA SER A 25 -2.47 -17.73 -3.82
C SER A 25 -1.38 -17.94 -4.87
N PRO A 26 -1.65 -17.74 -6.18
CA PRO A 26 -0.63 -17.84 -7.22
C PRO A 26 0.63 -17.01 -6.94
N LEU A 27 0.52 -15.98 -6.07
CA LEU A 27 1.59 -15.09 -5.69
C LEU A 27 2.42 -15.55 -4.47
N GLU A 28 2.07 -16.66 -3.81
CA GLU A 28 2.77 -17.14 -2.61
C GLU A 28 4.26 -17.38 -2.87
N ASN A 29 4.62 -17.85 -4.05
CA ASN A 29 6.02 -18.03 -4.45
C ASN A 29 6.78 -16.71 -4.55
N LEU A 30 6.11 -15.59 -4.88
CA LEU A 30 6.75 -14.28 -4.99
C LEU A 30 7.10 -13.70 -3.62
N GLN A 31 6.46 -14.13 -2.54
CA GLN A 31 6.73 -13.62 -1.19
C GLN A 31 8.19 -13.83 -0.75
N THR A 32 8.78 -14.96 -1.14
CA THR A 32 10.16 -15.33 -0.79
C THR A 32 11.21 -14.71 -1.71
N LEU A 33 10.78 -14.06 -2.80
CA LEU A 33 11.67 -13.40 -3.74
C LEU A 33 12.46 -12.30 -3.03
N THR A 34 13.78 -12.42 -3.00
CA THR A 34 14.62 -11.41 -2.35
C THR A 34 14.78 -10.22 -3.27
N VAL A 35 14.72 -9.01 -2.71
CA VAL A 35 14.95 -7.74 -3.41
C VAL A 35 15.94 -6.90 -2.62
N GLN A 36 16.62 -5.97 -3.27
CA GLN A 36 17.47 -4.99 -2.58
C GLN A 36 16.81 -3.61 -2.58
N LEU A 37 16.57 -3.05 -1.40
CA LEU A 37 16.12 -1.66 -1.21
C LEU A 37 17.02 -0.97 -0.19
N ASP A 38 17.44 0.26 -0.49
CA ASP A 38 18.36 1.05 0.35
C ASP A 38 19.64 0.27 0.73
N GLY A 39 20.15 -0.54 -0.21
CA GLY A 39 21.31 -1.40 0.00
C GLY A 39 21.03 -2.67 0.84
N ARG A 40 19.86 -2.79 1.49
CA ARG A 40 19.46 -3.94 2.31
C ARG A 40 18.70 -4.97 1.48
N LYS A 41 19.11 -6.24 1.59
CA LYS A 41 18.40 -7.37 0.99
C LYS A 41 17.25 -7.79 1.90
N LYS A 42 16.02 -7.81 1.40
CA LYS A 42 14.83 -8.25 2.14
C LYS A 42 13.84 -9.00 1.24
N PRO A 43 13.00 -9.89 1.79
CA PRO A 43 11.95 -10.54 1.01
C PRO A 43 10.95 -9.53 0.45
N LEU A 44 10.43 -9.79 -0.74
CA LEU A 44 9.40 -9.00 -1.39
C LEU A 44 8.13 -8.92 -0.53
N ASP A 45 7.81 -9.98 0.20
CA ASP A 45 6.71 -10.00 1.17
C ASP A 45 6.79 -8.84 2.17
N ALA A 46 7.97 -8.66 2.76
CA ALA A 46 8.23 -7.60 3.72
C ALA A 46 8.24 -6.22 3.06
N VAL A 47 8.67 -6.11 1.79
CA VAL A 47 8.56 -4.84 1.03
C VAL A 47 7.10 -4.49 0.81
N ALA A 48 6.34 -5.39 0.20
CA ALA A 48 4.95 -5.17 -0.14
C ALA A 48 4.11 -4.82 1.10
N LYS A 49 4.27 -5.58 2.18
CA LYS A 49 3.54 -5.34 3.42
C LYS A 49 3.88 -4.01 4.06
N GLU A 50 5.17 -3.65 4.14
CA GLU A 50 5.61 -2.37 4.70
C GLU A 50 5.10 -1.21 3.85
N THR A 51 5.32 -1.24 2.53
CA THR A 51 4.89 -0.18 1.60
C THR A 51 3.39 0.06 1.66
N VAL A 52 2.58 -0.99 1.50
CA VAL A 52 1.11 -0.85 1.50
C VAL A 52 0.60 -0.42 2.88
N THR A 53 1.17 -0.93 3.97
CA THR A 53 0.78 -0.51 5.32
C THR A 53 1.18 0.95 5.59
N GLN A 54 2.31 1.42 5.06
CA GLN A 54 2.74 2.81 5.25
C GLN A 54 1.82 3.80 4.52
N ILE A 55 1.42 3.49 3.28
CA ILE A 55 0.53 4.34 2.48
C ILE A 55 -0.93 4.24 2.95
N HIS A 56 -1.46 3.02 3.10
CA HIS A 56 -2.88 2.75 3.32
C HIS A 56 -3.24 2.44 4.79
N GLY A 57 -2.25 2.16 5.65
CA GLY A 57 -2.46 1.82 7.06
C GLY A 57 -3.08 0.45 7.33
N ARG A 58 -3.30 -0.37 6.30
CA ARG A 58 -3.80 -1.75 6.40
C ARG A 58 -3.10 -2.62 5.39
N SER A 59 -3.02 -3.92 5.67
CA SER A 59 -2.45 -4.93 4.77
C SER A 59 -3.46 -5.46 3.74
N THR A 60 -4.64 -4.86 3.65
CA THR A 60 -5.68 -5.20 2.67
C THR A 60 -6.26 -3.91 2.14
N TYR A 61 -6.60 -3.92 0.85
CA TYR A 61 -7.21 -2.83 0.13
C TYR A 61 -8.52 -3.30 -0.52
N GLN A 62 -9.51 -2.42 -0.61
CA GLN A 62 -10.73 -2.68 -1.36
C GLN A 62 -10.82 -1.63 -2.46
N THR A 63 -10.83 -2.09 -3.71
CA THR A 63 -10.89 -1.23 -4.89
C THR A 63 -12.26 -0.55 -5.00
N GLN A 64 -12.36 0.51 -5.80
CA GLN A 64 -13.65 1.13 -6.10
C GLN A 64 -14.66 0.14 -6.73
N ALA A 65 -14.17 -0.85 -7.48
CA ALA A 65 -14.98 -1.92 -8.05
C ALA A 65 -15.46 -2.96 -7.00
N GLY A 66 -15.03 -2.84 -5.75
CA GLY A 66 -15.40 -3.73 -4.64
C GLY A 66 -14.51 -4.96 -4.50
N GLU A 67 -13.48 -5.12 -5.32
CA GLU A 67 -12.51 -6.19 -5.23
C GLU A 67 -11.62 -6.01 -3.99
N LYS A 68 -11.41 -7.09 -3.22
CA LYS A 68 -10.54 -7.07 -2.05
C LYS A 68 -9.18 -7.67 -2.39
N LEU A 69 -8.15 -6.86 -2.28
CA LEU A 69 -6.76 -7.22 -2.53
C LEU A 69 -5.99 -7.34 -1.21
N ASP A 70 -5.07 -8.31 -1.12
CA ASP A 70 -4.05 -8.32 -0.06
C ASP A 70 -2.90 -7.35 -0.40
N TYR A 71 -1.97 -7.18 0.54
CA TYR A 71 -0.85 -6.26 0.39
C TYR A 71 0.07 -6.63 -0.78
N LEU A 72 0.23 -7.91 -1.12
CA LEU A 72 1.12 -8.33 -2.21
C LEU A 72 0.50 -8.01 -3.56
N HIS A 73 -0.77 -8.36 -3.77
CA HIS A 73 -1.50 -7.98 -4.98
C HIS A 73 -1.56 -6.46 -5.13
N THR A 74 -1.85 -5.74 -4.04
CA THR A 74 -1.89 -4.27 -4.03
C THR A 74 -0.53 -3.68 -4.41
N TYR A 75 0.56 -4.20 -3.83
CA TYR A 75 1.91 -3.73 -4.13
C TYR A 75 2.29 -3.97 -5.60
N LEU A 76 2.02 -5.16 -6.14
CA LEU A 76 2.30 -5.45 -7.54
C LEU A 76 1.45 -4.59 -8.47
N SER A 77 0.19 -4.33 -8.13
CA SER A 77 -0.70 -3.44 -8.88
C SER A 77 -0.20 -1.98 -8.87
N LEU A 78 0.36 -1.49 -7.75
CA LEU A 78 1.09 -0.23 -7.69
C LEU A 78 2.33 -0.25 -8.59
N TRP A 79 3.17 -1.28 -8.44
CA TRP A 79 4.45 -1.39 -9.14
C TRP A 79 4.31 -1.53 -10.66
N PHE A 80 3.35 -2.33 -11.13
CA PHE A 80 3.03 -2.45 -12.55
C PHE A 80 2.15 -1.31 -13.07
N ASN A 81 1.73 -0.40 -12.19
CA ASN A 81 0.83 0.71 -12.50
C ASN A 81 -0.38 0.26 -13.35
N ASP A 82 -1.04 -0.82 -12.93
CA ASP A 82 -2.07 -1.52 -13.74
C ASP A 82 -3.46 -0.86 -13.69
N ARG A 83 -3.58 0.27 -12.98
CA ARG A 83 -4.80 1.05 -12.81
C ARG A 83 -4.46 2.52 -12.58
N ASP A 84 -5.46 3.39 -12.64
CA ASP A 84 -5.26 4.81 -12.37
C ASP A 84 -5.15 5.12 -10.87
N TRP A 85 -3.94 4.93 -10.35
CA TRP A 85 -3.61 5.20 -8.96
C TRP A 85 -3.72 6.69 -8.59
N ASN A 86 -3.81 7.61 -9.54
CA ASN A 86 -4.00 9.03 -9.23
C ASN A 86 -5.39 9.32 -8.64
N ASP A 87 -6.40 8.55 -9.05
CA ASP A 87 -7.81 8.76 -8.69
C ASP A 87 -8.36 7.71 -7.70
N GLU A 88 -7.60 6.64 -7.43
CA GLU A 88 -7.96 5.64 -6.40
C GLU A 88 -7.84 6.22 -4.97
N PRO A 89 -8.88 6.14 -4.12
CA PRO A 89 -8.86 6.62 -2.74
C PRO A 89 -8.06 5.66 -1.86
N PHE A 90 -6.73 5.76 -1.95
CA PHE A 90 -5.80 4.80 -1.36
C PHE A 90 -5.02 5.37 -0.17
N ILE A 91 -4.71 6.66 -0.17
CA ILE A 91 -3.80 7.26 0.82
C ILE A 91 -4.53 7.51 2.12
N LEU A 92 -3.97 7.02 3.22
CA LEU A 92 -4.54 7.21 4.55
C LEU A 92 -4.39 8.65 5.03
N PHE A 93 -5.49 9.26 5.47
CA PHE A 93 -5.49 10.55 6.15
C PHE A 93 -6.59 10.64 7.22
N ASN A 94 -6.20 10.41 8.48
CA ASN A 94 -7.14 10.37 9.61
C ASN A 94 -7.26 11.70 10.39
N TYR A 95 -6.23 12.55 10.36
CA TYR A 95 -6.14 13.67 11.30
C TYR A 95 -7.12 14.80 10.93
N ARG A 96 -8.21 14.90 11.70
CA ARG A 96 -9.36 15.79 11.42
C ARG A 96 -9.01 17.28 11.39
N PRO A 97 -8.23 17.85 12.34
CA PRO A 97 -7.91 19.28 12.34
C PRO A 97 -7.24 19.75 11.05
N LEU A 98 -6.22 19.01 10.58
CA LEU A 98 -5.58 19.34 9.31
C LEU A 98 -6.55 19.22 8.13
N LYS A 99 -7.40 18.18 8.08
CA LYS A 99 -8.43 18.04 7.03
C LYS A 99 -9.38 19.23 6.98
N GLU A 100 -9.85 19.67 8.15
CA GLU A 100 -10.72 20.85 8.29
C GLU A 100 -10.01 22.12 7.80
N GLN A 101 -8.75 22.32 8.20
CA GLN A 101 -7.93 23.46 7.76
C GLN A 101 -7.80 23.55 6.23
N ILE A 102 -7.66 22.41 5.55
CA ILE A 102 -7.45 22.38 4.09
C ILE A 102 -8.74 22.07 3.29
N GLY A 103 -9.90 22.08 3.94
CA GLY A 103 -11.22 21.95 3.29
C GLY A 103 -11.54 20.54 2.77
N LEU A 104 -10.95 19.51 3.37
CA LEU A 104 -11.22 18.11 3.05
C LEU A 104 -12.35 17.53 3.92
N ASP A 105 -13.02 16.48 3.43
CA ASP A 105 -14.01 15.75 4.22
C ASP A 105 -13.39 15.12 5.48
N VAL A 106 -13.80 15.62 6.65
CA VAL A 106 -13.28 15.20 7.95
C VAL A 106 -13.69 13.77 8.35
N GLU A 107 -14.74 13.21 7.73
CA GLU A 107 -15.24 11.87 8.01
C GLU A 107 -14.59 10.83 7.08
N ARG A 108 -14.16 11.24 5.88
CA ARG A 108 -13.46 10.34 4.95
C ARG A 108 -12.05 10.01 5.44
N LYS A 109 -11.68 8.73 5.33
CA LYS A 109 -10.39 8.19 5.78
C LYS A 109 -9.33 8.13 4.68
N TYR A 110 -9.74 7.89 3.45
CA TYR A 110 -8.86 7.65 2.32
C TYR A 110 -9.08 8.69 1.22
N PHE A 111 -7.99 9.15 0.62
CA PHE A 111 -7.97 10.22 -0.36
C PHE A 111 -7.12 9.76 -1.55
N SER A 112 -7.43 10.27 -2.73
CA SER A 112 -6.61 9.98 -3.91
C SER A 112 -5.37 10.87 -3.95
N PHE A 113 -4.35 10.44 -4.69
CA PHE A 113 -3.13 11.22 -4.89
C PHE A 113 -3.48 12.59 -5.52
N ALA A 114 -4.27 12.58 -6.58
CA ALA A 114 -4.63 13.81 -7.29
C ALA A 114 -5.49 14.75 -6.43
N GLU A 115 -6.35 14.22 -5.58
CA GLU A 115 -7.12 15.02 -4.63
C GLU A 115 -6.23 15.73 -3.62
N LEU A 116 -5.26 15.02 -3.03
CA LEU A 116 -4.33 15.63 -2.07
C LEU A 116 -3.42 16.67 -2.73
N MET A 117 -2.97 16.44 -3.97
CA MET A 117 -2.15 17.40 -4.71
C MET A 117 -2.90 18.69 -5.09
N ARG A 118 -4.22 18.62 -5.28
CA ARG A 118 -5.07 19.80 -5.56
C ARG A 118 -5.53 20.51 -4.28
N SER A 119 -5.31 19.92 -3.10
CA SER A 119 -5.72 20.46 -1.82
C SER A 119 -4.77 21.53 -1.29
N GLY A 120 -5.12 22.16 -0.16
CA GLY A 120 -4.23 23.08 0.56
C GLY A 120 -3.00 22.44 1.20
N LEU A 121 -2.87 21.10 1.17
CA LEU A 121 -1.81 20.34 1.85
C LEU A 121 -0.40 20.82 1.49
N GLY A 122 -0.12 21.10 0.22
CA GLY A 122 1.21 21.49 -0.24
C GLY A 122 1.75 22.75 0.44
N SER A 123 0.87 23.70 0.78
CA SER A 123 1.25 24.91 1.51
C SER A 123 1.65 24.63 2.95
N VAL A 124 0.96 23.70 3.62
CA VAL A 124 1.27 23.28 5.00
C VAL A 124 2.56 22.49 5.03
N VAL A 125 2.75 21.58 4.07
CA VAL A 125 3.99 20.81 3.90
C VAL A 125 5.19 21.73 3.70
N GLN A 126 5.09 22.73 2.82
CA GLN A 126 6.18 23.68 2.58
C GLN A 126 6.57 24.43 3.85
N GLN A 127 5.57 24.90 4.63
CA GLN A 127 5.82 25.58 5.91
C GLN A 127 6.47 24.65 6.93
N ALA A 128 5.98 23.40 7.04
CA ALA A 128 6.51 22.39 7.94
C ALA A 128 7.97 22.05 7.58
N ARG A 129 8.28 21.81 6.31
CA ARG A 129 9.66 21.58 5.82
C ARG A 129 10.57 22.77 6.13
N GLN A 130 10.10 23.99 5.93
CA GLN A 130 10.91 25.17 6.21
C GLN A 130 11.24 25.31 7.70
N LYS A 131 10.31 24.93 8.59
CA LYS A 131 10.56 24.89 10.04
C LYS A 131 11.52 23.77 10.42
N ASP A 132 11.32 22.58 9.86
CA ASP A 132 12.16 21.40 10.08
C ASP A 132 13.61 21.67 9.69
N LEU A 133 13.84 22.31 8.54
CA LEU A 133 15.18 22.73 8.07
C LEU A 133 15.85 23.80 8.95
N ASN A 134 15.07 24.55 9.73
CA ASN A 134 15.57 25.56 10.66
C ASN A 134 15.61 25.05 12.11
N ASP A 135 15.45 23.74 12.32
CA ASP A 135 15.40 23.10 13.63
C ASP A 135 14.34 23.71 14.58
N LEU A 136 13.22 24.19 14.01
CA LEU A 136 12.10 24.76 14.76
C LEU A 136 11.08 23.68 15.14
N ASP A 137 10.47 23.85 16.32
CA ASP A 137 9.42 22.94 16.79
C ASP A 137 8.22 22.91 15.84
N LEU A 138 7.90 21.71 15.36
CA LEU A 138 6.72 21.45 14.55
C LEU A 138 5.49 21.31 15.45
N ASN A 139 4.38 21.90 15.05
CA ASN A 139 3.08 21.62 15.65
C ASN A 139 2.52 20.27 15.14
N ARG A 140 1.34 19.89 15.60
CA ARG A 140 0.73 18.61 15.21
C ARG A 140 0.27 18.58 13.75
N ASP A 141 -0.32 19.67 13.26
CA ASP A 141 -0.75 19.79 11.85
C ASP A 141 0.45 19.65 10.91
N GLU A 142 1.58 20.26 11.25
CA GLU A 142 2.83 20.22 10.49
C GLU A 142 3.42 18.81 10.42
N ARG A 143 3.51 18.10 11.56
CA ARG A 143 3.97 16.70 11.56
C ARG A 143 3.07 15.77 10.76
N GLU A 144 1.76 15.96 10.86
CA GLU A 144 0.79 15.16 10.12
C GLU A 144 0.89 15.48 8.62
N ALA A 145 1.09 16.74 8.23
CA ALA A 145 1.32 17.12 6.85
C ALA A 145 2.57 16.44 6.26
N LEU A 146 3.70 16.45 6.98
CA LEU A 146 4.91 15.72 6.57
C LEU A 146 4.67 14.21 6.47
N THR A 147 3.88 13.64 7.39
CA THR A 147 3.51 12.21 7.32
C THR A 147 2.70 11.90 6.05
N ILE A 148 1.80 12.80 5.62
CA ILE A 148 1.07 12.62 4.35
C ILE A 148 2.00 12.81 3.15
N GLU A 149 2.92 13.76 3.19
CA GLU A 149 3.97 13.94 2.17
C GLU A 149 4.78 12.66 1.98
N ASP A 150 5.23 12.02 3.08
CA ASP A 150 5.97 10.76 3.03
C ASP A 150 5.17 9.64 2.37
N ARG A 151 3.85 9.57 2.60
CA ARG A 151 2.96 8.60 1.93
C ARG A 151 2.83 8.89 0.45
N LEU A 152 2.67 10.15 0.06
CA LEU A 152 2.60 10.59 -1.34
C LEU A 152 3.90 10.27 -2.07
N ALA A 153 5.04 10.57 -1.46
CA ALA A 153 6.36 10.28 -2.01
C ALA A 153 6.58 8.78 -2.17
N LEU A 154 6.23 7.98 -1.17
CA LEU A 154 6.35 6.52 -1.24
C LEU A 154 5.45 5.91 -2.32
N MET A 155 4.22 6.42 -2.46
CA MET A 155 3.30 5.99 -3.52
C MET A 155 3.87 6.33 -4.90
N MET A 156 4.32 7.57 -5.11
CA MET A 156 4.97 8.00 -6.35
C MET A 156 6.20 7.14 -6.65
N GLN A 157 7.07 6.90 -5.67
CA GLN A 157 8.22 6.02 -5.83
C GLN A 157 7.79 4.61 -6.21
N THR A 158 6.74 4.06 -5.60
CA THR A 158 6.32 2.68 -5.90
C THR A 158 5.73 2.56 -7.31
N VAL A 159 4.96 3.55 -7.75
CA VAL A 159 4.32 3.57 -9.08
C VAL A 159 5.31 3.93 -10.20
N SER A 160 6.26 4.82 -9.95
CA SER A 160 7.25 5.27 -10.95
C SER A 160 8.53 4.43 -10.98
N ASN A 161 8.77 3.58 -9.98
CA ASN A 161 9.99 2.78 -9.93
C ASN A 161 9.85 1.53 -10.80
N ASP A 162 10.16 1.69 -12.08
CA ASP A 162 10.35 0.57 -13.03
C ASP A 162 11.51 -0.36 -12.62
N ASN A 163 12.28 0.02 -11.59
CA ASN A 163 13.57 -0.57 -11.26
C ASN A 163 13.58 -1.20 -9.86
N LEU A 164 12.71 -2.19 -9.61
CA LEU A 164 12.86 -3.06 -8.43
C LEU A 164 14.14 -3.91 -8.59
N PRO A 165 15.17 -3.79 -7.72
CA PRO A 165 16.43 -4.51 -7.89
C PRO A 165 16.26 -5.99 -7.51
N LEU A 166 16.07 -6.83 -8.52
CA LEU A 166 15.82 -8.27 -8.38
C LEU A 166 17.02 -9.13 -8.81
N VAL A 167 17.96 -8.56 -9.57
CA VAL A 167 19.05 -9.33 -10.16
C VAL A 167 20.30 -9.19 -9.29
N PRO A 168 20.79 -10.27 -8.65
CA PRO A 168 22.00 -10.20 -7.85
C PRO A 168 23.21 -9.81 -8.69
N HIS A 169 24.16 -9.09 -8.09
CA HIS A 169 25.42 -8.78 -8.76
C HIS A 169 26.15 -10.09 -9.15
N PRO A 170 26.64 -10.22 -10.39
CA PRO A 170 27.05 -11.51 -10.97
C PRO A 170 28.24 -12.16 -10.24
N THR A 171 29.11 -11.34 -9.64
CA THR A 171 30.37 -11.81 -9.04
C THR A 171 30.60 -11.34 -7.61
N ASP A 172 29.86 -10.35 -7.13
CA ASP A 172 30.07 -9.73 -5.82
C ASP A 172 28.86 -9.97 -4.94
N ARG A 173 29.04 -10.73 -3.85
CA ARG A 173 27.97 -11.04 -2.91
C ARG A 173 27.40 -9.79 -2.22
N LYS A 174 28.22 -8.73 -2.09
CA LYS A 174 27.83 -7.45 -1.50
C LYS A 174 27.48 -6.38 -2.53
N GLY A 175 27.65 -6.68 -3.82
CA GLY A 175 27.38 -5.75 -4.90
C GLY A 175 25.91 -5.35 -4.95
N THR A 176 25.67 -4.16 -5.50
CA THR A 176 24.33 -3.64 -5.77
C THR A 176 23.64 -4.48 -6.83
N TRP A 177 22.38 -4.85 -6.55
CA TRP A 177 21.55 -5.63 -7.44
C TRP A 177 21.11 -4.76 -8.61
N ALA A 178 21.08 -5.37 -9.79
CA ALA A 178 20.60 -4.72 -10.99
C ALA A 178 19.08 -4.83 -11.09
N CYS A 179 18.49 -3.85 -11.77
CA CYS A 179 17.09 -3.83 -12.15
C CYS A 179 16.95 -4.29 -13.60
N PHE A 180 15.75 -4.69 -13.99
CA PHE A 180 15.45 -4.93 -15.40
C PHE A 180 15.33 -3.58 -16.10
N THR A 181 16.45 -3.00 -16.55
CA THR A 181 16.38 -1.88 -17.49
C THR A 181 15.82 -2.42 -18.81
N PRO A 182 14.66 -1.92 -19.30
CA PRO A 182 14.24 -2.25 -20.65
C PRO A 182 15.31 -1.73 -21.61
N THR A 183 15.97 -2.64 -22.31
CA THR A 183 16.84 -2.28 -23.43
C THR A 183 15.99 -1.51 -24.42
N GLN A 184 16.33 -0.23 -24.65
CA GLN A 184 15.71 0.52 -25.74
C GLN A 184 16.07 -0.18 -27.05
N VAL A 185 15.08 -0.82 -27.67
CA VAL A 185 15.14 -1.41 -29.01
C VAL A 185 14.72 -0.40 -30.05
#